data_AF-A0A383F5F6-F1
#
_entry.id   AF-A0A383F5F6-F1
#
_cell.length_a   1.000
_cell.length_b   1.000
_cell.length_c   1.000
_cell.angle_alpha   90.00
_cell.angle_beta   90.00
_cell.angle_gamma   90.00
#
_symmetry.space_group_name_H-M   'P 1'
#
loop_
_entity.id
_entity.type
_entity.pdbx_description
1 polymer ?
#
loop_
_entity_poly.entity_id
_entity_poly.type
_entity_poly.pdbx_seq_one_letter_code
_entity_poly.pdbx_strand_id
1 'polypeptide(L)'
;IEALKIAVSDRTAGLLINNPDDMGIYNPEIMDWVRIVHDAGGLCFYDHANFNGVMGKIKAGELGFDACMYMLHKTFGAPKGGGGPAVGAYGCSKKLTPFLPSPVVTNANGRYRLDYERPSGIGRIREFWGNVPQVIKAYSWSRAMGATGIEEAAEISVIANNYMEARLLKIPGIAKSHSKIDGPRMEMTRYSIEKITEDTGVTVEDVSHRMVDFGIDAPWLAHHPWIV
;
A
#
# COMPACT_ATOMS: atom_id res chain seq x y z
N ILE A 1 -6.19 -19.51 -1.92
CA ILE A 1 -5.67 -20.26 -3.10
C ILE A 1 -6.77 -20.83 -4.00
N GLU A 2 -7.62 -21.75 -3.53
CA GLU A 2 -8.58 -22.44 -4.43
C GLU A 2 -9.55 -21.49 -5.15
N ALA A 3 -10.07 -20.48 -4.45
CA ALA A 3 -10.89 -19.43 -5.07
C ALA A 3 -10.15 -18.69 -6.21
N LEU A 4 -8.84 -18.45 -6.07
CA LEU A 4 -8.03 -17.83 -7.11
C LEU A 4 -7.88 -18.74 -8.33
N LYS A 5 -7.60 -20.03 -8.13
CA LYS A 5 -7.50 -21.01 -9.23
C LYS A 5 -8.79 -21.10 -10.03
N ILE A 6 -9.95 -20.98 -9.38
CA ILE A 6 -11.26 -20.98 -10.04
C ILE A 6 -11.47 -19.68 -10.84
N ALA A 7 -10.99 -18.55 -10.34
CA ALA A 7 -11.18 -17.25 -10.97
C ALA A 7 -10.20 -16.98 -12.13
N VAL A 8 -9.03 -17.61 -12.13
CA VAL A 8 -7.97 -17.40 -13.12
C VAL A 8 -8.17 -18.30 -14.34
N SER A 9 -7.93 -17.76 -15.53
CA SER A 9 -7.99 -18.46 -16.82
C SER A 9 -6.99 -17.88 -17.83
N ASP A 10 -6.93 -18.45 -19.03
CA ASP A 10 -6.16 -17.91 -20.16
C ASP A 10 -6.62 -16.51 -20.62
N ARG A 11 -7.77 -16.02 -20.12
CA ARG A 11 -8.28 -14.66 -20.34
C ARG A 11 -7.88 -13.68 -19.25
N THR A 12 -7.18 -14.12 -18.21
CA THR A 12 -6.78 -13.26 -17.09
C THR A 12 -5.61 -12.35 -17.51
N ALA A 13 -5.85 -11.04 -17.54
CA ALA A 13 -4.79 -10.06 -17.83
C ALA A 13 -3.79 -9.92 -16.67
N GLY A 14 -4.24 -10.04 -15.43
CA GLY A 14 -3.35 -9.94 -14.27
C GLY A 14 -4.04 -9.89 -12.91
N LEU A 15 -3.22 -9.81 -11.87
CA LEU A 15 -3.59 -9.65 -10.48
C LEU A 15 -3.10 -8.30 -9.97
N LEU A 16 -4.00 -7.50 -9.43
CA LEU A 16 -3.68 -6.28 -8.69
C LEU A 16 -3.97 -6.55 -7.22
N ILE A 17 -2.95 -6.51 -6.36
CA ILE A 17 -3.13 -6.83 -4.95
C ILE A 17 -2.12 -6.08 -4.08
N ASN A 18 -2.53 -5.79 -2.85
CA ASN A 18 -1.66 -5.34 -1.77
C ASN A 18 -1.33 -6.51 -0.82
N ASN A 19 -0.14 -6.44 -0.24
CA ASN A 19 0.34 -7.35 0.80
C ASN A 19 1.37 -6.55 1.64
N PRO A 20 1.14 -6.20 2.91
CA PRO A 20 -0.04 -6.50 3.71
C PRO A 20 -1.32 -5.93 3.08
N ASP A 21 -2.43 -6.61 3.31
CA ASP A 21 -3.73 -6.21 2.79
C ASP A 21 -4.28 -4.94 3.49
N ASP A 22 -5.48 -4.52 3.12
CA ASP A 22 -6.11 -3.31 3.65
C ASP A 22 -6.65 -3.48 5.08
N MET A 23 -6.46 -4.66 5.68
CA MET A 23 -6.75 -5.02 7.06
C MET A 23 -5.47 -5.22 7.90
N GLY A 24 -4.31 -4.95 7.30
CA GLY A 24 -2.99 -5.11 7.91
C GLY A 24 -2.59 -6.57 8.09
N ILE A 25 -3.12 -7.49 7.28
CA ILE A 25 -2.79 -8.91 7.31
C ILE A 25 -1.76 -9.17 6.22
N TYR A 26 -0.66 -9.84 6.59
CA TYR A 26 0.29 -10.33 5.61
C TYR A 26 -0.10 -11.72 5.14
N ASN A 27 -0.19 -11.89 3.82
CA ASN A 27 -0.42 -13.18 3.18
C ASN A 27 0.91 -13.92 2.98
N PRO A 28 1.20 -15.00 3.73
CA PRO A 28 2.43 -15.77 3.53
C PRO A 28 2.44 -16.57 2.21
N GLU A 29 1.28 -16.81 1.61
CA GLU A 29 1.13 -17.53 0.34
C GLU A 29 1.24 -16.61 -0.89
N ILE A 30 1.64 -15.34 -0.74
CA ILE A 30 1.58 -14.37 -1.85
C ILE A 30 2.34 -14.83 -3.10
N MET A 31 3.46 -15.54 -2.94
CA MET A 31 4.22 -16.09 -4.07
C MET A 31 3.46 -17.21 -4.80
N ASP A 32 2.62 -17.98 -4.09
CA ASP A 32 1.74 -18.96 -4.71
C ASP A 32 0.66 -18.28 -5.54
N TRP A 33 0.13 -17.14 -5.08
CA TRP A 33 -0.86 -16.36 -5.82
C TRP A 33 -0.26 -15.79 -7.11
N VAL A 34 0.95 -15.23 -7.01
CA VAL A 34 1.72 -14.73 -8.15
C VAL A 34 1.95 -15.86 -9.17
N ARG A 35 2.41 -17.03 -8.70
CA ARG A 35 2.62 -18.20 -9.56
C ARG A 35 1.34 -18.62 -10.29
N ILE A 36 0.21 -18.75 -9.58
CA ILE A 36 -1.06 -19.16 -10.19
C ILE A 36 -1.46 -18.23 -11.34
N VAL A 37 -1.25 -16.93 -11.18
CA VAL A 37 -1.59 -15.92 -12.21
C VAL A 37 -0.60 -15.97 -13.36
N HIS A 38 0.69 -16.14 -13.08
CA HIS A 38 1.73 -16.32 -14.11
C HIS A 38 1.53 -17.60 -14.93
N ASP A 39 1.15 -18.71 -14.29
CA ASP A 39 0.87 -19.98 -14.96
C ASP A 39 -0.29 -19.86 -15.98
N ALA A 40 -1.20 -18.92 -15.76
CA ALA A 40 -2.29 -18.59 -16.68
C ALA A 40 -1.94 -17.49 -17.71
N GLY A 41 -0.71 -16.96 -17.67
CA GLY A 41 -0.22 -15.92 -18.58
C GLY A 41 -0.52 -14.48 -18.17
N GLY A 42 -1.10 -14.25 -16.98
CA GLY A 42 -1.37 -12.92 -16.46
C GLY A 42 -0.13 -12.24 -15.85
N LEU A 43 -0.19 -10.92 -15.67
CA LEU A 43 0.84 -10.13 -14.97
C LEU A 43 0.45 -9.85 -13.52
N CYS A 44 1.42 -9.74 -12.62
CA CYS A 44 1.17 -9.41 -11.22
C CYS A 44 1.62 -7.98 -10.89
N PHE A 45 0.69 -7.15 -10.43
CA PHE A 45 0.92 -5.79 -9.98
C PHE A 45 0.74 -5.67 -8.47
N TYR A 46 1.75 -5.12 -7.82
CA TYR A 46 1.78 -4.92 -6.38
C TYR A 46 1.38 -3.50 -6.01
N ASP A 47 0.22 -3.35 -5.37
CA ASP A 47 -0.11 -2.14 -4.64
C ASP A 47 0.69 -2.08 -3.33
N HIS A 48 1.74 -1.26 -3.32
CA HIS A 48 2.59 -1.00 -2.17
C HIS A 48 2.18 0.31 -1.46
N ALA A 49 0.90 0.66 -1.44
CA ALA A 49 0.38 1.72 -0.56
C ALA A 49 0.63 1.44 0.92
N ASN A 50 0.68 0.16 1.28
CA ASN A 50 0.95 -0.40 2.62
C ASN A 50 2.44 -0.71 2.84
N PHE A 51 3.33 -0.11 2.04
CA PHE A 51 4.77 -0.41 2.12
C PHE A 51 5.40 -0.02 3.46
N ASN A 52 4.76 0.84 4.26
CA ASN A 52 5.32 1.35 5.51
C ASN A 52 5.66 0.23 6.51
N GLY A 53 4.81 -0.81 6.63
CA GLY A 53 5.05 -1.92 7.56
C GLY A 53 6.13 -2.91 7.11
N VAL A 54 6.64 -2.78 5.88
CA VAL A 54 7.51 -3.79 5.25
C VAL A 54 8.74 -3.18 4.57
N MET A 55 9.03 -1.90 4.82
CA MET A 55 10.21 -1.25 4.24
C MET A 55 11.49 -1.96 4.68
N GLY A 56 12.38 -2.25 3.72
CA GLY A 56 13.63 -2.98 3.99
C GLY A 56 13.45 -4.48 4.23
N LYS A 57 12.21 -4.99 4.36
CA LYS A 57 11.94 -6.40 4.67
C LYS A 57 11.59 -7.24 3.43
N ILE A 58 10.86 -6.66 2.48
CA ILE A 58 10.45 -7.35 1.25
C ILE A 58 10.69 -6.49 0.01
N LYS A 59 10.85 -7.16 -1.15
CA LYS A 59 10.91 -6.50 -2.45
C LYS A 59 9.90 -7.13 -3.40
N ALA A 60 9.10 -6.31 -4.06
CA ALA A 60 8.10 -6.75 -5.03
C ALA A 60 8.67 -7.74 -6.06
N GLY A 61 9.86 -7.44 -6.61
CA GLY A 61 10.51 -8.30 -7.59
C GLY A 61 10.99 -9.65 -7.04
N GLU A 62 11.37 -9.73 -5.76
CA GLU A 62 11.74 -11.00 -5.11
C GLU A 62 10.50 -11.87 -4.81
N LEU A 63 9.34 -11.22 -4.64
CA LEU A 63 8.04 -11.88 -4.50
C LEU A 63 7.39 -12.24 -5.86
N GLY A 64 8.07 -11.96 -6.97
CA GLY A 64 7.64 -12.31 -8.33
C GLY A 64 6.71 -11.31 -9.01
N PHE A 65 6.44 -10.14 -8.43
CA PHE A 65 5.60 -9.14 -9.09
C PHE A 65 6.29 -8.51 -10.31
N ASP A 66 5.52 -8.29 -11.36
CA ASP A 66 5.99 -7.67 -12.61
C ASP A 66 6.08 -6.15 -12.51
N ALA A 67 5.24 -5.54 -11.68
CA ALA A 67 5.22 -4.11 -11.42
C ALA A 67 4.71 -3.80 -10.01
N CYS A 68 5.02 -2.61 -9.52
CA CYS A 68 4.54 -2.10 -8.25
C CYS A 68 4.32 -0.59 -8.26
N MET A 69 3.52 -0.08 -7.32
CA MET A 69 3.42 1.34 -7.03
C MET A 69 3.74 1.69 -5.58
N TYR A 70 4.41 2.81 -5.39
CA TYR A 70 4.69 3.41 -4.09
C TYR A 70 3.99 4.75 -3.96
N MET A 71 3.32 4.98 -2.84
CA MET A 71 2.67 6.25 -2.53
C MET A 71 3.64 7.16 -1.78
N LEU A 72 4.32 8.07 -2.49
CA LEU A 72 5.36 8.93 -1.88
C LEU A 72 4.81 9.80 -0.74
N HIS A 73 3.59 10.30 -0.91
CA HIS A 73 2.84 11.11 0.06
C HIS A 73 2.32 10.32 1.28
N LYS A 74 2.46 8.98 1.27
CA LYS A 74 2.17 8.13 2.43
C LYS A 74 3.48 7.78 3.14
N THR A 75 4.27 6.92 2.53
CA THR A 75 5.41 6.22 3.15
C THR A 75 6.70 7.04 3.20
N PHE A 76 6.89 7.98 2.26
CA PHE A 76 8.19 8.62 2.04
C PHE A 76 8.25 10.07 2.56
N GLY A 77 7.57 10.35 3.68
CA GLY A 77 7.66 11.64 4.37
C GLY A 77 7.06 12.87 3.63
N ALA A 78 6.51 12.70 2.43
CA ALA A 78 5.83 13.78 1.72
C ALA A 78 4.49 14.15 2.40
N PRO A 79 4.16 15.45 2.54
CA PRO A 79 2.96 15.89 3.26
C PRO A 79 1.68 15.61 2.47
N LYS A 80 0.59 15.35 3.20
CA LYS A 80 -0.74 15.05 2.65
C LYS A 80 -1.49 16.29 2.17
N GLY A 81 -1.16 17.47 2.72
CA GLY A 81 -1.64 18.78 2.26
C GLY A 81 -3.16 18.95 2.19
N GLY A 82 -3.94 18.22 3.00
CA GLY A 82 -5.42 18.27 2.96
C GLY A 82 -6.06 17.53 1.79
N GLY A 83 -5.34 16.61 1.12
CA GLY A 83 -5.84 15.83 -0.02
C GLY A 83 -4.90 15.82 -1.23
N GLY A 84 -3.80 16.57 -1.18
CA GLY A 84 -2.79 16.59 -2.21
C GLY A 84 -1.71 17.66 -1.97
N PRO A 85 -0.68 17.72 -2.82
CA PRO A 85 -0.49 16.92 -4.04
C PRO A 85 0.10 15.54 -3.75
N ALA A 86 -0.27 14.55 -4.58
CA ALA A 86 0.15 13.15 -4.46
C ALA A 86 1.14 12.75 -5.57
N VAL A 87 1.96 11.74 -5.29
CA VAL A 87 2.77 11.02 -6.30
C VAL A 87 2.68 9.53 -6.04
N GLY A 88 2.26 8.79 -7.07
CA GLY A 88 2.47 7.35 -7.20
C GLY A 88 3.73 7.09 -8.02
N ALA A 89 4.77 6.55 -7.41
CA ALA A 89 5.99 6.14 -8.10
C ALA A 89 5.85 4.68 -8.54
N TYR A 90 6.14 4.38 -9.79
CA TYR A 90 5.95 3.05 -10.37
C TYR A 90 7.30 2.38 -10.62
N GLY A 91 7.43 1.14 -10.16
CA GLY A 91 8.53 0.23 -10.50
C GLY A 91 8.02 -0.90 -11.39
N CYS A 92 8.85 -1.40 -12.30
CA CYS A 92 8.49 -2.55 -13.12
C CYS A 92 9.70 -3.41 -13.49
N SER A 93 9.42 -4.65 -13.89
CA SER A 93 10.41 -5.58 -14.41
C SER A 93 10.98 -5.08 -15.74
N LYS A 94 12.18 -5.58 -16.10
CA LYS A 94 12.85 -5.20 -17.36
C LYS A 94 11.95 -5.41 -18.59
N LYS A 95 11.13 -6.47 -18.59
CA LYS A 95 10.20 -6.81 -19.67
C LYS A 95 9.15 -5.72 -19.89
N LEU A 96 8.72 -5.04 -18.82
CA LEU A 96 7.70 -4.00 -18.88
C LEU A 96 8.28 -2.59 -19.16
N THR A 97 9.59 -2.41 -19.02
CA THR A 97 10.22 -1.09 -19.25
C THR A 97 9.90 -0.45 -20.60
N PRO A 98 9.79 -1.15 -21.75
CA PRO A 98 9.47 -0.52 -23.03
C PRO A 98 8.09 0.17 -23.04
N PHE A 99 7.16 -0.29 -22.19
CA PHE A 99 5.78 0.18 -22.14
C PHE A 99 5.56 1.35 -21.17
N LEU A 100 6.57 1.75 -20.39
CA LEU A 100 6.46 2.86 -19.44
C LEU A 100 6.02 4.17 -20.12
N PRO A 101 5.26 5.02 -19.41
CA PRO A 101 4.88 6.33 -19.93
C PRO A 101 6.11 7.21 -20.16
N SER A 102 6.07 8.03 -21.20
CA SER A 102 7.13 9.00 -21.51
C SER A 102 6.86 10.38 -20.89
N PRO A 103 7.89 11.20 -20.60
CA PRO A 103 9.31 10.84 -20.64
C PRO A 103 9.78 10.06 -19.40
N VAL A 104 10.88 9.33 -19.55
CA VAL A 104 11.65 8.79 -18.41
C VAL A 104 12.99 9.49 -18.29
N VAL A 105 13.52 9.58 -17.06
CA VAL A 105 14.89 10.08 -16.83
C VAL A 105 15.87 8.97 -17.19
N THR A 106 16.82 9.25 -18.08
CA THR A 106 17.94 8.35 -18.41
C THR A 106 19.27 9.03 -18.10
N ASN A 107 20.30 8.23 -17.82
CA ASN A 107 21.67 8.71 -17.63
C ASN A 107 22.55 8.08 -18.71
N ALA A 108 23.22 8.92 -19.50
CA ALA A 108 24.24 8.50 -20.44
C ALA A 108 25.54 9.24 -20.11
N ASN A 109 26.57 8.48 -19.70
CA ASN A 109 27.90 9.01 -19.40
C ASN A 109 27.90 10.18 -18.39
N GLY A 110 27.11 10.06 -17.31
CA GLY A 110 27.01 11.08 -16.26
C GLY A 110 26.11 12.26 -16.59
N ARG A 111 25.46 12.28 -17.76
CA ARG A 111 24.50 13.31 -18.16
C ARG A 111 23.08 12.76 -18.11
N TYR A 112 22.24 13.41 -17.32
CA TYR A 112 20.82 13.11 -17.28
C TYR A 112 20.10 13.74 -18.47
N ARG A 113 19.20 12.98 -19.10
CA ARG A 113 18.31 13.46 -20.16
C ARG A 113 16.93 12.87 -19.99
N LEU A 114 15.94 13.53 -20.57
CA LEU A 114 14.60 12.99 -20.68
C LEU A 114 14.46 12.25 -21.99
N ASP A 115 14.10 10.99 -21.89
CA ASP A 115 13.84 10.12 -23.02
C ASP A 115 12.35 10.12 -23.34
N TYR A 116 12.00 10.78 -24.45
CA TYR A 116 10.63 10.88 -24.95
C TYR A 116 10.31 9.78 -25.98
N GLU A 117 11.32 9.16 -26.57
CA GLU A 117 11.18 8.24 -27.70
C GLU A 117 11.00 6.80 -27.21
N ARG A 118 9.75 6.47 -26.86
CA ARG A 118 9.35 5.11 -26.46
C ARG A 118 8.22 4.61 -27.36
N PRO A 119 8.53 4.00 -28.52
CA PRO A 119 7.52 3.62 -29.51
C PRO A 119 6.46 2.64 -28.98
N SER A 120 6.84 1.75 -28.07
CA SER A 120 5.92 0.81 -27.41
C SER A 120 5.32 1.37 -26.11
N GLY A 121 5.66 2.59 -25.72
CA GLY A 121 5.19 3.21 -24.48
C GLY A 121 3.70 3.54 -24.53
N ILE A 122 3.04 3.57 -23.37
CA ILE A 122 1.62 3.96 -23.25
C ILE A 122 1.36 5.47 -23.46
N GLY A 123 2.34 6.23 -23.95
CA GLY A 123 2.26 7.67 -24.13
C GLY A 123 2.38 8.46 -22.82
N ARG A 124 1.82 9.67 -22.80
CA ARG A 124 1.79 10.53 -21.61
C ARG A 124 0.51 10.29 -20.82
N ILE A 125 0.65 10.17 -19.50
CA ILE A 125 -0.47 9.99 -18.57
C ILE A 125 -0.71 11.24 -17.69
N ARG A 126 0.09 12.30 -17.86
CA ARG A 126 -0.02 13.58 -17.12
C ARG A 126 0.76 14.71 -17.80
N GLU A 127 0.53 15.93 -17.32
CA GLU A 127 1.28 17.11 -17.72
C GLU A 127 2.70 17.15 -17.14
N PHE A 128 3.59 17.81 -17.89
CA PHE A 128 5.01 18.03 -17.54
C PHE A 128 5.65 16.74 -16.97
N TRP A 129 6.32 16.86 -15.80
CA TRP A 129 6.95 15.75 -15.09
C TRP A 129 6.22 15.43 -13.78
N GLY A 130 4.97 15.88 -13.65
CA GLY A 130 4.14 15.67 -12.46
C GLY A 130 4.65 16.48 -11.26
N ASN A 131 4.33 16.00 -10.06
CA ASN A 131 4.62 16.73 -8.81
C ASN A 131 6.09 16.55 -8.37
N VAL A 132 7.04 17.10 -9.14
CA VAL A 132 8.49 17.05 -8.86
C VAL A 132 8.85 17.45 -7.42
N PRO A 133 8.24 18.50 -6.80
CA PRO A 133 8.55 18.83 -5.42
C PRO A 133 8.29 17.69 -4.42
N GLN A 134 7.30 16.83 -4.69
CA GLN A 134 7.02 15.66 -3.83
C GLN A 134 8.05 14.56 -4.01
N VAL A 135 8.57 14.39 -5.24
CA VAL A 135 9.70 13.47 -5.49
C VAL A 135 10.95 13.93 -4.75
N ILE A 136 11.24 15.23 -4.74
CA ILE A 136 12.39 15.80 -4.01
C ILE A 136 12.25 15.57 -2.49
N LYS A 137 11.06 15.80 -1.92
CA LYS A 137 10.81 15.53 -0.49
C LYS A 137 11.02 14.05 -0.14
N ALA A 138 10.48 13.15 -0.96
CA ALA A 138 10.66 11.71 -0.78
C ALA A 138 12.14 11.29 -0.87
N TYR A 139 12.89 11.87 -1.82
CA TYR A 139 14.32 11.66 -1.92
C TYR A 139 15.04 12.16 -0.66
N SER A 140 14.81 13.40 -0.22
CA SER A 140 15.43 13.97 0.97
C SER A 140 15.14 13.15 2.22
N TRP A 141 13.88 12.72 2.41
CA TRP A 141 13.49 11.84 3.52
C TRP A 141 14.26 10.51 3.47
N SER A 142 14.26 9.84 2.31
CA SER A 142 14.94 8.55 2.14
C SER A 142 16.44 8.66 2.39
N ARG A 143 17.07 9.76 1.95
CA ARG A 143 18.49 10.04 2.18
C ARG A 143 18.81 10.35 3.63
N ALA A 144 17.92 11.06 4.33
CA ALA A 144 18.10 11.40 5.75
C ALA A 144 17.94 10.18 6.66
N MET A 145 16.93 9.33 6.39
CA MET A 145 16.69 8.11 7.16
C MET A 145 17.80 7.07 6.93
N GLY A 146 18.30 6.96 5.69
CA GLY A 146 19.21 5.88 5.31
C GLY A 146 18.55 4.49 5.42
N ALA A 147 19.29 3.43 5.12
CA ALA A 147 18.76 2.07 5.16
C ALA A 147 18.28 1.68 6.57
N THR A 148 19.11 1.95 7.58
CA THR A 148 18.82 1.63 8.99
C THR A 148 17.58 2.37 9.49
N GLY A 149 17.47 3.68 9.25
CA GLY A 149 16.31 4.44 9.71
C GLY A 149 15.02 4.05 8.98
N ILE A 150 15.10 3.67 7.70
CA ILE A 150 13.94 3.16 6.95
C ILE A 150 13.45 1.84 7.54
N GLU A 151 14.36 0.94 7.89
CA GLU A 151 14.03 -0.33 8.52
C GLU A 151 13.42 -0.13 9.91
N GLU A 152 14.03 0.72 10.74
CA GLU A 152 13.51 1.08 12.07
C GLU A 152 12.13 1.73 11.99
N ALA A 153 11.89 2.62 11.02
CA ALA A 153 10.59 3.25 10.82
C ALA A 153 9.48 2.21 10.52
N ALA A 154 9.80 1.16 9.76
CA ALA A 154 8.85 0.08 9.49
C ALA A 154 8.54 -0.73 10.75
N GLU A 155 9.57 -1.08 11.52
CA GLU A 155 9.42 -1.83 12.77
C GLU A 155 8.60 -1.05 13.80
N ILE A 156 8.91 0.23 13.99
CA ILE A 156 8.15 1.13 14.89
C ILE A 156 6.69 1.20 14.44
N SER A 157 6.43 1.29 13.14
CA SER A 157 5.05 1.33 12.62
C SER A 157 4.26 0.08 12.99
N VAL A 158 4.86 -1.10 12.85
CA VAL A 158 4.21 -2.38 13.21
C VAL A 158 4.03 -2.49 14.73
N ILE A 159 5.05 -2.14 15.51
CA ILE A 159 4.99 -2.19 16.99
C ILE A 159 3.93 -1.23 17.52
N ALA A 160 3.89 0.01 17.01
CA ALA A 160 2.92 1.01 17.42
C ALA A 160 1.48 0.56 17.13
N ASN A 161 1.24 -0.02 15.95
CA ASN A 161 -0.08 -0.57 15.62
C ASN A 161 -0.49 -1.70 16.57
N ASN A 162 0.38 -2.68 16.81
CA ASN A 162 0.04 -3.81 17.70
C ASN A 162 -0.09 -3.40 19.17
N TYR A 163 0.66 -2.39 19.62
CA TYR A 163 0.47 -1.79 20.94
C TYR A 163 -0.93 -1.16 21.06
N MET A 164 -1.35 -0.40 20.06
CA MET A 164 -2.68 0.20 20.02
C MET A 164 -3.78 -0.86 19.93
N GLU A 165 -3.62 -1.89 19.10
CA GLU A 165 -4.55 -3.02 19.00
C GLU A 165 -4.75 -3.67 20.37
N ALA A 166 -3.67 -4.02 21.08
CA ALA A 166 -3.75 -4.64 22.39
C ALA A 166 -4.47 -3.77 23.43
N ARG A 167 -4.49 -2.45 23.26
CA ARG A 167 -5.24 -1.53 24.11
C ARG A 167 -6.69 -1.39 23.70
N LEU A 168 -6.97 -1.27 22.40
CA LEU A 168 -8.32 -1.11 21.87
C LEU A 168 -9.16 -2.36 22.10
N LEU A 169 -8.58 -3.56 21.95
CA LEU A 169 -9.27 -4.83 22.19
C LEU A 169 -9.62 -5.09 23.66
N LYS A 170 -9.17 -4.25 24.60
CA LYS A 170 -9.63 -4.30 26.00
C LYS A 170 -10.96 -3.57 26.20
N ILE A 171 -11.39 -2.76 25.24
CA ILE A 171 -12.64 -2.02 25.30
C ILE A 171 -13.78 -2.97 24.90
N PRO A 172 -14.80 -3.19 25.77
CA PRO A 172 -15.93 -4.04 25.45
C PRO A 172 -16.63 -3.61 24.16
N GLY A 173 -16.91 -4.57 23.28
CA GLY A 173 -17.62 -4.33 22.02
C GLY A 173 -16.74 -3.96 20.84
N ILE A 174 -15.44 -3.68 21.04
CA ILE A 174 -14.48 -3.55 19.94
C ILE A 174 -13.92 -4.92 19.58
N ALA A 175 -14.02 -5.29 18.31
CA ALA A 175 -13.41 -6.50 17.75
C ALA A 175 -12.43 -6.16 16.63
N LYS A 176 -11.43 -7.01 16.39
CA LYS A 176 -10.58 -6.90 15.20
C LYS A 176 -11.13 -7.72 14.04
N SER A 177 -10.98 -7.20 12.82
CA SER A 177 -11.24 -7.93 11.57
C SER A 177 -10.52 -9.28 11.56
N HIS A 178 -11.13 -10.32 11.01
CA HIS A 178 -10.49 -11.63 10.81
C HIS A 178 -9.74 -12.13 12.06
N SER A 179 -10.38 -12.07 13.24
CA SER A 179 -9.76 -12.41 14.52
C SER A 179 -9.21 -13.84 14.63
N LYS A 180 -9.64 -14.73 13.73
CA LYS A 180 -9.17 -16.12 13.60
C LYS A 180 -7.83 -16.24 12.86
N ILE A 181 -7.34 -15.19 12.21
CA ILE A 181 -6.03 -15.19 11.58
C ILE A 181 -4.99 -14.85 12.65
N ASP A 182 -4.13 -15.84 12.92
CA ASP A 182 -3.03 -15.72 13.87
C ASP A 182 -1.92 -14.80 13.36
N GLY A 183 -1.17 -14.24 14.31
CA GLY A 183 -0.03 -13.36 14.03
C GLY A 183 -0.32 -11.88 14.29
N PRO A 184 0.75 -11.06 14.36
CA PRO A 184 0.61 -9.63 14.52
C PRO A 184 0.01 -9.02 13.26
N ARG A 185 -0.70 -7.91 13.44
CA ARG A 185 -1.02 -7.04 12.30
C ARG A 185 0.21 -6.26 11.88
N MET A 186 0.20 -5.80 10.64
CA MET A 186 1.27 -4.99 10.10
C MET A 186 1.09 -3.54 10.57
N GLU A 187 1.20 -2.55 9.70
CA GLU A 187 1.15 -1.13 10.08
C GLU A 187 -0.24 -0.58 10.42
N MET A 188 -1.29 -1.39 10.30
CA MET A 188 -2.67 -1.00 10.63
C MET A 188 -3.53 -2.20 11.03
N THR A 189 -4.68 -1.93 11.65
CA THR A 189 -5.70 -2.94 11.98
C THR A 189 -7.07 -2.35 11.67
N ARG A 190 -7.96 -3.17 11.10
CA ARG A 190 -9.39 -2.84 11.03
C ARG A 190 -10.15 -3.37 12.25
N TYR A 191 -11.00 -2.51 12.79
CA TYR A 191 -11.85 -2.82 13.94
C TYR A 191 -13.32 -2.78 13.55
N SER A 192 -14.10 -3.63 14.20
CA SER A 192 -15.55 -3.60 14.21
C SER A 192 -16.03 -3.05 15.54
N ILE A 193 -17.07 -2.22 15.49
CA ILE A 193 -17.83 -1.80 16.67
C ILE A 193 -19.28 -2.29 16.61
N GLU A 194 -19.57 -3.28 15.75
CA GLU A 194 -20.92 -3.82 15.51
C GLU A 194 -21.66 -4.09 16.81
N LYS A 195 -21.01 -4.77 17.76
CA LYS A 195 -21.60 -5.06 19.07
C LYS A 195 -22.00 -3.79 19.85
N ILE A 196 -21.19 -2.75 19.81
CA ILE A 196 -21.53 -1.46 20.46
C ILE A 196 -22.77 -0.87 19.80
N THR A 197 -22.84 -0.92 18.47
CA THR A 197 -23.99 -0.44 17.70
C THR A 197 -25.25 -1.25 18.00
N GLU A 198 -25.17 -2.58 18.08
CA GLU A 198 -26.30 -3.45 18.44
C GLU A 198 -26.79 -3.19 19.87
N ASP A 199 -25.86 -3.05 20.83
CA ASP A 199 -26.19 -2.90 22.24
C ASP A 199 -26.73 -1.48 22.58
N THR A 200 -26.34 -0.45 21.82
CA THR A 200 -26.58 0.96 22.21
C THR A 200 -27.16 1.87 21.12
N GLY A 201 -27.13 1.44 19.85
CA GLY A 201 -27.44 2.29 18.70
C GLY A 201 -26.32 3.26 18.29
N VAL A 202 -25.21 3.33 19.05
CA VAL A 202 -24.06 4.20 18.72
C VAL A 202 -23.33 3.66 17.51
N THR A 203 -23.17 4.50 16.48
CA THR A 203 -22.51 4.15 15.22
C THR A 203 -21.05 4.60 15.16
N VAL A 204 -20.34 4.18 14.11
CA VAL A 204 -18.94 4.59 13.91
C VAL A 204 -18.82 6.08 13.61
N GLU A 205 -19.86 6.69 13.04
CA GLU A 205 -19.95 8.12 12.79
C GLU A 205 -20.08 8.89 14.11
N ASP A 206 -20.92 8.41 15.04
CA ASP A 206 -21.06 9.01 16.37
C ASP A 206 -19.74 8.98 17.14
N VAL A 207 -19.04 7.84 17.11
CA VAL A 207 -17.71 7.71 17.71
C VAL A 207 -16.72 8.67 17.05
N SER A 208 -16.73 8.75 15.72
CA SER A 208 -15.83 9.63 14.95
C SER A 208 -16.04 11.10 15.30
N HIS A 209 -17.29 11.57 15.38
CA HIS A 209 -17.60 12.92 15.83
C HIS A 209 -17.15 13.16 17.27
N ARG A 210 -17.37 12.19 18.15
CA ARG A 210 -16.97 12.31 19.56
C ARG A 210 -15.45 12.36 19.75
N MET A 211 -14.66 11.69 18.92
CA MET A 211 -13.19 11.73 18.99
C MET A 211 -12.64 13.15 18.80
N VAL A 212 -13.28 13.96 17.96
CA VAL A 212 -12.88 15.34 17.70
C VAL A 212 -13.02 16.21 18.97
N ASP A 213 -14.02 15.95 19.82
CA ASP A 213 -14.18 16.63 21.11
C ASP A 213 -12.99 16.38 22.06
N PHE A 214 -12.25 15.29 21.86
CA PHE A 214 -11.03 14.95 22.59
C PHE A 214 -9.75 15.38 21.88
N GLY A 215 -9.85 16.13 20.77
CA GLY A 215 -8.71 16.57 19.98
C GLY A 215 -8.03 15.45 19.18
N ILE A 216 -8.74 14.36 18.90
CA ILE A 216 -8.26 13.23 18.10
C ILE A 216 -9.01 13.22 16.77
N ASP A 217 -8.27 13.12 15.67
CA ASP A 217 -8.87 13.01 14.34
C ASP A 217 -9.65 11.69 14.18
N ALA A 218 -10.69 11.72 13.35
CA ALA A 218 -11.55 10.57 13.13
C ALA A 218 -10.77 9.38 12.50
N PRO A 219 -11.16 8.13 12.80
CA PRO A 219 -10.55 6.96 12.18
C PRO A 219 -10.91 6.91 10.68
N TRP A 220 -10.07 6.23 9.90
CA TRP A 220 -10.39 5.92 8.51
C TRP A 220 -11.45 4.81 8.46
N LEU A 221 -12.61 5.12 7.89
CA LEU A 221 -13.69 4.15 7.71
C LEU A 221 -13.37 3.16 6.59
N ALA A 222 -13.85 1.94 6.74
CA ALA A 222 -13.81 0.94 5.68
C ALA A 222 -14.61 1.41 4.46
N HIS A 223 -14.16 1.01 3.27
CA HIS A 223 -14.92 1.21 2.03
C HIS A 223 -16.12 0.27 1.98
N HIS A 224 -17.20 0.68 1.32
CA HIS A 224 -18.33 -0.22 1.10
C HIS A 224 -17.96 -1.35 0.12
N PRO A 225 -18.50 -2.57 0.32
CA PRO A 225 -19.35 -2.97 1.46
C PRO A 225 -18.55 -3.11 2.76
N TRP A 226 -19.16 -2.74 3.89
CA TRP A 226 -18.56 -2.93 5.21
C TRP A 226 -18.60 -4.41 5.57
N ILE A 227 -17.47 -5.09 5.41
CA ILE A 227 -17.31 -6.53 5.66
C ILE A 227 -16.74 -6.80 7.07
N VAL A 228 -16.29 -5.74 7.76
CA VAL A 228 -15.73 -5.73 9.11
C VAL A 228 -16.51 -4.73 9.94
#